data_AF-A0A6A4EVK6-F1
#
_entry.id   AF-A0A6A4EVK6-F1
#
_cell.length_a   1.000
_cell.length_b   1.000
_cell.length_c   1.000
_cell.angle_alpha   90.00
_cell.angle_beta   90.00
_cell.angle_gamma   90.00
#
_symmetry.space_group_name_H-M   'P 1'
#
loop_
_entity.id
_entity.type
_entity.pdbx_description
1 polymer ?
#
loop_
_entity_poly.entity_id
_entity_poly.type
_entity_poly.pdbx_seq_one_letter_code
_entity_poly.pdbx_strand_id
1 'polypeptide(L)' 'MRSKLLIANLAPVVLKVDIQRLASVTHPHVKQDDIALYELIVKRASLQQHYHQIQSDVKRPGSEKAKTAGL' A
#
# COMPACT_ATOMS: atom_id res chain seq x y z
N MET A 1 -5.59 -5.38 21.76
CA MET A 1 -4.11 -5.29 21.92
C MET A 1 -3.36 -5.77 20.68
N ARG A 2 -3.84 -6.80 19.95
CA ARG A 2 -3.18 -7.36 18.74
C ARG A 2 -3.05 -6.38 17.57
N SER A 3 -4.13 -5.69 17.24
CA SER A 3 -4.21 -4.71 16.14
C SER A 3 -3.18 -3.57 16.26
N LYS A 4 -2.94 -3.07 17.49
CA LYS A 4 -1.91 -2.06 17.75
C LYS A 4 -0.49 -2.58 17.49
N LEU A 5 -0.20 -3.82 17.87
CA LEU A 5 1.10 -4.45 17.65
C LEU A 5 1.36 -4.71 16.16
N LEU A 6 0.33 -5.16 15.43
CA LEU A 6 0.41 -5.35 13.98
C LEU A 6 0.77 -4.04 13.27
N ILE A 7 0.07 -2.95 13.60
CA ILE A 7 0.34 -1.64 13.02
C ILE A 7 1.75 -1.15 13.37
N ALA A 8 2.19 -1.30 14.63
CA ALA A 8 3.50 -0.83 15.07
C ALA A 8 4.68 -1.47 14.31
N ASN A 9 4.51 -2.72 13.86
CA ASN A 9 5.53 -3.51 13.16
C ASN A 9 5.41 -3.46 11.62
N LEU A 10 4.53 -2.61 11.08
CA LEU A 10 4.43 -2.47 9.62
C LEU A 10 5.66 -1.78 9.02
N ALA A 11 6.18 -2.40 7.97
CA ALA A 11 7.13 -1.83 7.04
C ALA A 11 6.52 -1.81 5.64
N PRO A 12 6.85 -0.82 4.79
CA PRO A 12 7.71 0.34 5.06
C PRO A 12 7.04 1.37 5.99
N VAL A 13 7.84 2.30 6.58
CA VAL A 13 7.34 3.33 7.53
C VAL A 13 6.17 4.13 6.99
N VAL A 14 6.16 4.43 5.69
CA VAL A 14 5.08 5.17 5.03
C VAL A 14 3.75 4.40 5.08
N LEU A 15 3.77 3.07 4.91
CA LEU A 15 2.57 2.23 5.04
C LEU A 15 2.05 2.25 6.47
N LYS A 16 2.94 2.15 7.46
CA LYS A 16 2.56 2.26 8.88
C LYS A 16 1.83 3.57 9.17
N VAL A 17 2.39 4.70 8.75
CA VAL A 17 1.81 6.03 9.00
C VAL A 17 0.43 6.16 8.35
N ASP A 18 0.27 5.70 7.10
CA ASP A 18 -1.04 5.78 6.44
C ASP A 18 -2.09 4.88 7.11
N ILE A 19 -1.72 3.65 7.49
CA ILE A 19 -2.62 2.75 8.23
C ILE A 19 -2.99 3.34 9.61
N GLN A 20 -2.05 3.93 10.34
CA GLN A 20 -2.32 4.62 11.61
C GLN A 20 -3.31 5.78 11.44
N ARG A 21 -3.14 6.58 10.38
CA ARG A 21 -4.02 7.70 10.06
C ARG A 21 -5.42 7.21 9.70
N LEU A 22 -5.53 6.21 8.82
CA LEU A 22 -6.81 5.63 8.41
C LEU A 22 -7.56 5.00 9.59
N ALA A 23 -6.87 4.21 10.41
CA ALA A 23 -7.45 3.59 11.60
C ALA A 23 -7.86 4.62 12.66
N SER A 24 -7.36 5.86 12.58
CA SER A 24 -7.69 6.92 13.55
C SER A 24 -8.78 7.86 13.06
N VAL A 25 -8.85 8.12 11.76
CA VAL A 25 -9.73 9.15 11.20
C VAL A 25 -10.86 8.56 10.36
N THR A 26 -10.56 7.57 9.50
CA THR A 26 -11.50 7.13 8.45
C THR A 26 -12.19 5.81 8.79
N HIS A 27 -11.48 4.87 9.42
CA HIS A 27 -11.97 3.53 9.70
C HIS A 27 -11.65 3.12 11.15
N PRO A 28 -12.20 3.80 12.17
CA PRO A 28 -11.86 3.52 13.56
C PRO A 28 -12.15 2.09 14.03
N HIS A 29 -13.14 1.42 13.40
CA HIS A 29 -13.53 0.05 13.72
C HIS A 29 -12.42 -0.98 13.49
N VAL A 30 -11.48 -0.73 12.57
CA VAL A 30 -10.36 -1.67 12.29
C VAL A 30 -9.40 -1.82 13.48
N LYS A 31 -9.49 -0.96 14.50
CA LYS A 31 -8.72 -1.10 15.74
C LYS A 31 -9.23 -2.24 16.64
N GLN A 32 -10.42 -2.75 16.38
CA GLN A 32 -11.07 -3.82 17.15
C GLN A 32 -11.32 -5.07 16.30
N ASP A 33 -11.19 -4.96 14.98
CA ASP A 33 -11.38 -6.05 14.02
C ASP A 33 -10.07 -6.31 13.28
N ASP A 34 -9.41 -7.41 13.64
CA ASP A 34 -8.12 -7.80 13.07
C ASP A 34 -8.23 -8.25 11.60
N ILE A 35 -9.41 -8.73 11.16
CA ILE A 35 -9.65 -9.11 9.75
C ILE A 35 -9.77 -7.84 8.91
N ALA A 36 -10.60 -6.88 9.33
CA ALA A 36 -10.75 -5.61 8.65
C ALA A 36 -9.42 -4.82 8.61
N LEU A 37 -8.60 -4.92 9.66
CA LEU A 37 -7.25 -4.34 9.67
C LEU A 37 -6.34 -5.01 8.63
N TYR A 38 -6.35 -6.34 8.54
CA TYR A 38 -5.56 -7.07 7.55
C TYR A 38 -5.95 -6.68 6.12
N GLU A 39 -7.24 -6.66 5.82
CA GLU A 39 -7.75 -6.26 4.49
C GLU A 39 -7.33 -4.83 4.13
N LEU A 40 -7.41 -3.91 5.10
CA LEU A 40 -6.96 -2.53 4.92
C LEU A 40 -5.46 -2.46 4.61
N ILE A 41 -4.63 -3.22 5.34
CA ILE A 41 -3.18 -3.29 5.11
C ILE A 41 -2.87 -3.80 3.71
N VAL A 42 -3.47 -4.92 3.30
CA VAL A 42 -3.26 -5.51 1.97
C VAL A 42 -3.65 -4.51 0.87
N LYS A 43 -4.82 -3.88 0.99
CA LYS A 43 -5.29 -2.89 0.01
C LYS A 43 -4.30 -1.72 -0.15
N ARG A 44 -3.77 -1.19 0.95
CA ARG A 44 -2.83 -0.06 0.91
C ARG A 44 -1.45 -0.45 0.45
N ALA A 45 -0.95 -1.62 0.87
CA ALA A 45 0.34 -2.14 0.42
C ALA A 45 0.33 -2.38 -1.10
N SER A 46 -0.70 -3.01 -1.64
CA SER A 46 -0.85 -3.26 -3.08
C SER A 46 -0.88 -1.97 -3.88
N LEU A 47 -1.62 -0.96 -3.41
CA LEU A 47 -1.66 0.35 -4.06
C LEU A 47 -0.29 1.04 -4.04
N GLN A 48 0.40 0.99 -2.90
CA GLN A 48 1.73 1.56 -2.79
C GLN A 48 2.73 0.87 -3.72
N GLN A 49 2.70 -0.46 -3.78
CA GLN A 49 3.52 -1.25 -4.70
C GLN A 49 3.25 -0.88 -6.16
N HIS A 50 1.98 -0.75 -6.55
CA HIS A 50 1.60 -0.33 -7.90
C HIS A 50 2.18 1.04 -8.26
N TYR A 51 2.09 2.03 -7.37
CA TYR A 51 2.70 3.33 -7.60
C TYR A 51 4.23 3.27 -7.67
N HIS A 52 4.88 2.46 -6.82
CA HIS A 52 6.33 2.26 -6.91
C HIS A 52 6.74 1.64 -8.25
N GLN A 53 5.98 0.66 -8.77
CA GLN A 53 6.23 0.05 -10.08
C GLN A 53 6.12 1.08 -11.20
N ILE A 54 5.01 1.85 -11.26
CA ILE A 54 4.82 2.90 -12.26
C ILE A 54 5.96 3.93 -12.21
N GLN A 55 6.35 4.39 -11.02
CA GLN A 55 7.45 5.33 -10.88
C GLN A 55 8.78 4.74 -11.36
N SER A 56 9.01 3.45 -11.15
CA SER A 56 10.22 2.76 -11.62
C SER A 56 10.27 2.57 -13.13
N ASP A 57 9.10 2.43 -13.77
CA ASP A 57 8.98 2.34 -15.23
C ASP A 57 9.22 3.72 -15.86
N VAL A 58 8.63 4.77 -15.30
CA VAL A 58 8.81 6.16 -15.78
C VAL A 58 10.25 6.65 -15.62
N LYS A 59 10.95 6.22 -14.55
CA LYS A 59 12.33 6.64 -14.27
C LYS A 59 13.40 5.84 -15.02
N ARG A 60 13.05 4.78 -15.76
CA ARG A 60 14.02 4.03 -16.57
C ARG A 60 14.31 4.82 -17.86
N PRO A 61 15.52 5.40 -18.04
CA PRO A 61 15.87 6.02 -19.31
C PRO A 61 16.14 4.89 -20.30
N GLY A 62 15.14 4.53 -21.11
CA GLY A 62 15.31 3.52 -22.16
C GLY A 62 14.07 2.73 -22.60
N SER A 63 12.85 2.98 -22.11
CA SER A 63 11.66 2.34 -22.68
C SER A 63 11.08 3.14 -23.86
N GLU A 64 11.92 3.47 -24.84
CA GLU A 64 11.45 3.58 -26.21
C GLU A 64 11.46 2.17 -26.81
N LYS A 65 10.34 1.78 -27.44
CA LYS A 65 9.94 0.45 -27.99
C LYS A 65 9.25 -0.44 -26.94
N ALA A 66 7.95 -0.77 -27.04
CA ALA A 66 7.11 -0.92 -28.22
C ALA A 66 5.71 -0.33 -27.99
N LYS A 67 5.41 0.78 -28.68
CA LYS A 67 4.09 0.93 -29.30
C LYS A 67 4.19 0.25 -30.68
N THR A 68 3.11 -0.45 -31.05
CA THR A 68 2.75 -0.96 -32.37
C THR A 68 3.66 -2.02 -33.03
N ALA A 69 3.25 -3.30 -32.91
CA ALA A 69 3.21 -4.25 -34.04
C ALA A 69 2.48 -5.54 -33.60
N GLY A 70 1.39 -5.89 -34.29
CA GLY A 70 0.67 -7.15 -34.12
C GLY A 70 -0.73 -7.05 -34.67
N LEU A 71 -0.84 -7.20 -35.99
CA LEU A 71 -2.07 -7.44 -36.76
C LEU A 71 -2.95 -8.52 -36.10
#